data_AF-A0A519HDY7-F1
#
_entry.id   AF-A0A519HDY7-F1
#
_cell.length_a   1.000
_cell.length_b   1.000
_cell.length_c   1.000
_cell.angle_alpha   90.00
_cell.angle_beta   90.00
_cell.angle_gamma   90.00
#
_symmetry.space_group_name_H-M   'P 1'
#
loop_
_entity.id
_entity.type
_entity.pdbx_description
1 polymer ?
#
loop_
_entity_poly.entity_id
_entity_poly.type
_entity_poly.pdbx_seq_one_letter_code
_entity_poly.pdbx_strand_id
1 'polypeptide(L)' 'MTDHDRIEALLDIVDDERTQSPDLSQKLVVLGLAERRGKAGFRPTRAGWTLMSDRGRPFDL' A
#
# COMPACT_ATOMS: atom_id res chain seq x y z
N MET A 1 5.80 -6.75 -9.50
CA MET A 1 5.65 -5.75 -8.41
C MET A 1 6.59 -6.17 -7.31
N THR A 2 7.70 -5.45 -7.20
CA THR A 2 8.68 -5.59 -6.12
C THR A 2 8.08 -5.09 -4.81
N ASP A 3 8.78 -5.30 -3.69
CA ASP A 3 8.33 -4.76 -2.41
C ASP A 3 8.43 -3.24 -2.38
N HIS A 4 9.39 -2.64 -3.09
CA HIS A 4 9.46 -1.20 -3.27
C HIS A 4 8.22 -0.68 -4.02
N ASP A 5 7.85 -1.30 -5.15
CA ASP A 5 6.65 -0.92 -5.91
C ASP A 5 5.36 -1.06 -5.07
N ARG A 6 5.30 -2.07 -4.20
CA ARG A 6 4.16 -2.29 -3.30
C ARG A 6 4.05 -1.17 -2.27
N ILE A 7 5.19 -0.76 -1.69
CA ILE A 7 5.24 0.31 -0.70
C ILE A 7 4.84 1.64 -1.34
N GLU A 8 5.40 2.01 -2.49
CA GLU A 8 5.02 3.24 -3.19
C GLU A 8 3.52 3.26 -3.53
N ALA A 9 2.99 2.15 -4.03
CA ALA A 9 1.56 2.05 -4.32
C ALA A 9 0.65 2.10 -3.07
N LEU A 10 1.15 1.65 -1.91
CA LEU A 10 0.43 1.78 -0.64
C LEU A 10 0.51 3.23 -0.12
N LEU A 11 1.63 3.93 -0.32
CA LEU A 11 1.77 5.35 -0.03
C LEU A 11 0.82 6.20 -0.87
N ASP A 12 0.68 5.88 -2.16
CA ASP A 12 -0.29 6.53 -3.05
C ASP A 12 -1.76 6.40 -2.60
N ILE A 13 -2.08 5.45 -1.69
CA ILE A 13 -3.42 5.27 -1.13
C ILE A 13 -3.65 6.10 0.14
N VAL A 14 -2.60 6.33 0.94
CA VAL A 14 -2.74 6.94 2.28
C VAL A 14 -2.32 8.41 2.33
N ASP A 15 -1.55 8.86 1.34
CA ASP A 15 -1.08 10.22 1.23
C ASP A 15 -1.96 10.99 0.23
N ASP A 16 -2.73 11.96 0.74
CA ASP A 16 -3.65 12.76 -0.06
C ASP A 16 -2.93 13.69 -1.06
N GLU A 17 -1.62 13.93 -0.88
CA GLU A 17 -0.80 14.69 -1.84
C GLU A 17 -0.34 13.82 -3.02
N ARG A 18 -0.52 12.50 -2.95
CA ARG A 18 -0.10 11.53 -3.98
C ARG A 18 -1.27 11.14 -4.88
N THR A 19 -0.95 10.84 -6.13
CA THR A 19 -1.95 10.38 -7.10
C THR A 19 -2.11 8.88 -7.02
N GLN A 20 -3.25 8.44 -6.50
CA GLN A 20 -3.60 7.03 -6.45
C GLN A 20 -3.72 6.42 -7.85
N SER A 21 -2.99 5.33 -8.11
CA SER A 21 -3.14 4.53 -9.34
C SER A 21 -4.16 3.40 -9.14
N PRO A 22 -5.32 3.42 -9.81
CA PRO A 22 -6.35 2.38 -9.64
C PRO A 22 -5.85 0.97 -9.98
N ASP A 23 -5.01 0.81 -11.00
CA ASP A 23 -4.44 -0.47 -11.41
C ASP A 23 -3.51 -1.06 -10.34
N LEU A 24 -2.68 -0.21 -9.73
CA LEU A 24 -1.78 -0.63 -8.66
C LEU A 24 -2.56 -0.94 -7.37
N SER A 25 -3.57 -0.13 -7.04
CA SER A 25 -4.44 -0.39 -5.89
C SER A 25 -5.20 -1.71 -6.04
N GLN A 26 -5.66 -2.06 -7.24
CA GLN A 26 -6.28 -3.37 -7.49
C GLN A 26 -5.30 -4.53 -7.31
N LYS A 27 -4.05 -4.39 -7.76
CA LYS A 27 -3.01 -5.41 -7.53
C LYS A 27 -2.74 -5.59 -6.03
N LEU A 28 -2.72 -4.51 -5.25
CA LEU A 28 -2.59 -4.58 -3.79
C LEU A 28 -3.77 -5.30 -3.13
N VAL A 29 -4.98 -5.18 -3.68
CA VAL A 29 -6.16 -5.96 -3.22
C VAL A 29 -5.96 -7.45 -3.47
N VAL A 30 -5.49 -7.84 -4.65
CA VAL A 30 -5.18 -9.25 -4.97
C VAL A 30 -4.10 -9.81 -4.04
N LEU A 31 -3.12 -8.99 -3.67
CA LEU A 31 -2.04 -9.36 -2.74
C LEU A 31 -2.46 -9.35 -1.25
N GLY A 32 -3.70 -8.97 -0.93
CA GLY A 32 -4.18 -8.85 0.45
C GLY A 32 -3.54 -7.69 1.24
N LEU A 33 -2.86 -6.76 0.55
CA LEU A 33 -2.19 -5.59 1.14
C LEU A 33 -3.11 -4.36 1.21
N ALA A 34 -4.14 -4.31 0.37
CA ALA A 34 -5.19 -3.31 0.41
C ALA A 34 -6.58 -3.95 0.32
N GLU A 35 -7.62 -3.19 0.63
CA GLU A 35 -9.02 -3.58 0.44
C GLU A 35 -9.82 -2.40 -0.13
N ARG A 36 -10.91 -2.71 -0.84
CA ARG A 36 -11.79 -1.71 -1.42
C ARG A 36 -12.64 -1.06 -0.32
N ARG A 37 -12.68 0.27 -0.27
CA ARG A 37 -13.52 1.05 0.64
C ARG A 37 -14.52 1.88 -0.18
N GLY A 38 -15.77 1.43 -0.22
CA GLY A 38 -16.86 2.14 -0.91
C GLY A 38 -16.67 2.27 -2.43
N LYS A 39 -17.33 3.27 -3.03
CA LYS A 39 -17.47 3.41 -4.49
C LYS A 39 -16.17 3.76 -5.25
N ALA A 40 -15.17 4.33 -4.58
CA ALA A 40 -13.95 4.81 -5.26
C ALA A 40 -12.65 4.68 -4.47
N GLY A 41 -12.69 4.22 -3.21
CA GLY A 41 -11.53 4.23 -2.33
C GLY A 41 -10.86 2.88 -2.17
N PHE A 42 -9.58 2.92 -1.83
CA PHE A 42 -8.83 1.78 -1.32
C PHE A 42 -8.30 2.14 0.07
N ARG A 43 -8.03 1.14 0.89
CA ARG A 43 -7.31 1.33 2.17
C ARG A 43 -6.33 0.19 2.38
N PRO A 44 -5.17 0.43 3.00
CA PRO A 44 -4.27 -0.66 3.36
C PRO A 44 -4.92 -1.59 4.38
N THR A 45 -4.67 -2.90 4.24
CA THR A 45 -4.96 -3.87 5.29
C THR A 45 -3.89 -3.80 6.38
N ARG A 46 -4.04 -4.56 7.46
CA ARG A 46 -3.00 -4.70 8.49
C ARG A 46 -1.65 -5.14 7.88
N ALA A 47 -1.67 -6.05 6.91
CA ALA A 47 -0.46 -6.50 6.22
C ALA A 47 0.19 -5.38 5.38
N GLY A 48 -0.63 -4.57 4.70
CA GLY A 48 -0.15 -3.39 3.98
C GLY A 48 0.53 -2.37 4.91
N TRP A 49 -0.08 -2.09 6.08
CA TRP A 49 0.54 -1.24 7.09
C TRP A 49 1.86 -1.81 7.60
N THR A 50 1.93 -3.11 7.90
CA THR A 50 3.16 -3.76 8.34
C THR A 50 4.26 -3.66 7.28
N LEU A 51 3.95 -3.91 6.00
CA LEU A 51 4.93 -3.81 4.91
C LEU A 51 5.53 -2.40 4.79
N MET A 52 4.71 -1.35 4.94
CA MET A 52 5.20 0.03 4.94
C MET A 52 6.09 0.33 6.17
N SER A 53 5.73 -0.19 7.34
CA SER A 53 6.50 0.01 8.58
C SER A 53 7.82 -0.76 8.62
N ASP A 54 7.88 -1.95 7.99
CA ASP A 54 9.08 -2.80 7.98
C ASP A 54 10.26 -2.10 7.30
N ARG A 55 10.00 -1.29 6.26
CA ARG A 55 11.01 -0.44 5.62
C ARG A 55 11.49 0.74 6.48
N GLY A 56 10.68 1.16 7.46
CA GLY A 56 11.01 2.24 8.40
C GLY A 56 11.80 1.77 9.63
N ARG A 57 11.91 0.46 9.85
CA ARG A 57 12.76 -0.08 10.91
C ARG A 57 14.19 -0.19 10.38
N PRO A 58 15.16 0.61 10.85
CA PRO A 58 16.55 0.22 10.68
C PRO A 58 16.69 -1.14 11.36
N PHE A 59 17.09 -2.14 10.58
CA PHE A 59 17.61 -3.38 11.15
C PHE A 59 18.91 -3.00 11.85
N ASP A 60 18.86 -2.79 13.16
CA ASP A 60 20.05 -2.81 14.00
C ASP A 60 20.48 -4.28 14.10
N LEU A 61 21.61 -4.61 13.47
CA LEU A 61 22.35 -5.86 13.62
C LEU A 61 23.70 -5.54 14.24
#